data_AF-A0A2V6K6B2-F1
#
_entry.id   AF-A0A2V6K6B2-F1
#
_cell.length_a   1.000
_cell.length_b   1.000
_cell.length_c   1.000
_cell.angle_alpha   90.00
_cell.angle_beta   90.00
_cell.angle_gamma   90.00
#
_symmetry.space_group_name_H-M   'P 1'
#
loop_
_entity.id
_entity.type
_entity.pdbx_description
1 polymer ?
#
loop_
_entity_poly.entity_id
_entity_poly.type
_entity_poly.pdbx_seq_one_letter_code
_entity_poly.pdbx_strand_id
1 'polypeptide(L)'
;SGSDWDFLWVTDFPLFEWSPEENKWNAMHHPFTRPKAEDMPLLVDATPSSRGLEAAERGEAPRLRLSEIRAEAYDVVLNGVEIGGGSIRIHEPELQEKMFEMLGISPEARESQFGHLLRALRLGAPPHGGIAFGLDRLVMLICGEQSIREVMAFPKNNRSMDLMTSSPAEVDPKQLRDLGIKVAKDQKL
;
A
#
# COMPACT_ATOMS: atom_id res chain seq x y z
N SER A 1 -26.10 7.23 -27.20
CA SER A 1 -24.73 7.08 -27.71
C SER A 1 -23.94 6.35 -26.64
N GLY A 2 -23.65 5.07 -26.86
CA GLY A 2 -22.86 4.30 -25.91
C GLY A 2 -21.46 4.90 -25.84
N SER A 3 -21.01 5.25 -24.64
CA SER A 3 -19.61 5.62 -24.42
C SER A 3 -18.75 4.41 -24.78
N ASP A 4 -17.77 4.59 -25.65
CA ASP A 4 -16.75 3.58 -25.89
C ASP A 4 -16.01 3.26 -24.57
N TRP A 5 -15.52 2.02 -24.45
CA TRP A 5 -14.78 1.58 -23.28
C TRP A 5 -13.29 1.90 -23.47
N ASP A 6 -12.81 2.95 -22.81
CA ASP A 6 -11.45 3.43 -22.92
C ASP A 6 -10.60 2.89 -21.76
N PHE A 7 -9.93 1.77 -22.03
CA PHE A 7 -8.95 1.18 -21.12
C PHE A 7 -7.56 1.76 -21.35
N LEU A 8 -6.83 2.05 -20.27
CA LEU A 8 -5.42 2.39 -20.32
C LEU A 8 -4.66 1.81 -19.13
N TRP A 9 -3.36 1.65 -19.32
CA TRP A 9 -2.41 1.32 -18.27
C TRP A 9 -1.63 2.57 -17.88
N VAL A 10 -1.58 2.85 -16.58
CA VAL A 10 -0.64 3.81 -16.03
C VAL A 10 0.53 3.02 -15.46
N THR A 11 1.74 3.36 -15.86
CA THR A 11 2.98 2.72 -15.39
C THR A 11 3.98 3.80 -14.98
N ASP A 12 5.16 3.38 -14.51
CA ASP A 12 6.29 4.28 -14.22
C ASP A 12 6.01 5.20 -13.03
N PHE A 13 5.22 4.73 -12.07
CA PHE A 13 5.02 5.39 -10.79
C PHE A 13 6.36 5.55 -10.05
N PRO A 14 6.56 6.66 -9.30
CA PRO A 14 7.69 6.77 -8.40
C PRO A 14 7.57 5.69 -7.31
N LEU A 15 8.71 5.14 -6.90
CA LEU A 15 8.78 4.12 -5.86
C LEU A 15 8.62 4.72 -4.45
N PHE A 16 9.12 5.94 -4.27
CA PHE A 16 9.10 6.67 -3.01
C PHE A 16 8.37 8.01 -3.15
N GLU A 17 7.72 8.43 -2.07
CA GLU A 17 7.13 9.76 -1.93
C GLU A 17 7.61 10.42 -0.66
N TRP A 18 7.97 11.70 -0.77
CA TRP A 18 8.39 12.49 0.37
C TRP A 18 7.16 12.96 1.15
N SER A 19 7.13 12.67 2.44
CA SER A 19 6.13 13.23 3.37
C SER A 19 6.73 14.45 4.09
N PRO A 20 6.27 15.68 3.78
CA PRO A 20 6.70 16.88 4.52
C PRO A 20 6.27 16.85 5.99
N GLU A 21 5.14 16.20 6.29
CA GLU A 21 4.58 16.11 7.64
C GLU A 21 5.42 15.21 8.55
N GLU A 22 5.86 14.06 8.02
CA GLU A 22 6.66 13.08 8.77
C GLU A 22 8.17 13.29 8.58
N ASN A 23 8.57 14.22 7.70
CA ASN A 23 9.95 14.51 7.32
C ASN A 23 10.74 13.24 6.93
N LYS A 24 10.09 12.33 6.20
CA LYS A 24 10.67 11.06 5.71
C LYS A 24 10.11 10.65 4.35
N TRP A 25 10.82 9.73 3.71
CA TRP A 25 10.32 9.05 2.51
C TRP A 25 9.42 7.89 2.92
N ASN A 26 8.25 7.82 2.29
CA ASN A 26 7.32 6.72 2.38
C ASN A 26 7.31 5.94 1.07
N ALA A 27 6.84 4.69 1.13
CA ALA A 27 6.60 3.92 -0.08
C ALA A 27 5.33 4.47 -0.75
N MET A 28 5.41 4.78 -2.05
CA MET A 28 4.23 5.20 -2.83
C MET A 28 3.20 4.08 -2.94
N HIS A 29 3.68 2.84 -2.94
CA HIS A 29 2.86 1.64 -2.99
C HIS A 29 3.25 0.73 -1.82
N HIS A 30 2.99 -0.56 -1.94
CA HIS A 30 3.43 -1.51 -0.91
C HIS A 30 4.97 -1.57 -0.80
N PRO A 31 5.56 -1.62 0.41
CA PRO A 31 7.01 -1.80 0.65
C PRO A 31 7.70 -3.03 0.00
N PHE A 32 6.94 -3.93 -0.64
CA PHE A 32 7.47 -5.09 -1.37
C PHE A 32 7.50 -4.84 -2.88
N THR A 33 7.14 -3.65 -3.34
CA THR A 33 7.13 -3.28 -4.75
C THR A 33 8.56 -3.17 -5.26
N ARG A 34 8.85 -3.87 -6.36
CA ARG A 34 10.18 -3.88 -6.96
C ARG A 34 10.48 -2.53 -7.64
N PRO A 35 11.68 -1.95 -7.49
CA PRO A 35 12.15 -0.89 -8.38
C PRO A 35 12.33 -1.42 -9.81
N LYS A 36 12.21 -0.55 -10.81
CA LYS A 36 12.63 -0.89 -12.18
C LYS A 36 14.11 -1.28 -12.21
N ALA A 37 14.43 -2.34 -12.95
CA ALA A 37 15.81 -2.81 -13.11
C ALA A 37 16.79 -1.71 -13.56
N GLU A 38 16.34 -0.82 -14.44
CA GLU A 38 17.11 0.35 -14.94
C GLU A 38 17.50 1.32 -13.82
N ASP A 39 16.65 1.47 -12.81
CA ASP A 39 16.79 2.45 -11.73
C ASP A 39 17.45 1.83 -10.48
N MET A 40 17.72 0.52 -10.50
CA MET A 40 18.39 -0.21 -9.42
C MET A 40 19.76 0.40 -9.02
N PRO A 41 20.61 0.90 -9.95
CA PRO A 41 21.84 1.60 -9.57
C PRO A 41 21.59 2.84 -8.70
N LEU A 42 20.48 3.56 -8.93
CA LEU A 42 20.11 4.74 -8.15
C LEU A 42 19.79 4.37 -6.70
N LEU A 43 19.18 3.21 -6.47
CA LEU A 43 18.90 2.70 -5.12
C LEU A 43 20.18 2.33 -4.36
N VAL A 44 21.16 1.75 -5.06
CA VAL A 44 22.46 1.40 -4.47
C VAL A 44 23.26 2.66 -4.12
N ASP A 45 23.30 3.64 -5.02
CA ASP A 45 23.99 4.92 -4.78
C ASP A 45 23.32 5.77 -3.69
N ALA A 46 21.99 5.65 -3.53
CA ALA A 46 21.23 6.37 -2.52
C ALA A 46 21.39 5.81 -1.10
N THR A 47 21.96 4.60 -0.96
CA THR A 47 22.20 4.00 0.36
C THR A 47 23.25 4.84 1.11
N PRO A 48 22.93 5.47 2.26
CA PRO A 48 23.92 6.23 3.00
C PRO A 48 25.05 5.31 3.45
N SER A 49 26.26 5.51 2.92
CA SER A 49 27.44 5.18 3.72
C SER A 49 27.35 5.95 5.04
N SER A 50 28.09 5.57 6.07
CA SER A 50 28.11 6.29 7.37
C SER A 50 28.33 7.81 7.25
N ARG A 51 28.81 8.33 6.10
CA ARG A 51 28.91 9.76 5.75
C ARG A 51 27.62 10.43 5.24
N GLY A 52 26.63 9.68 4.76
CA GLY A 52 25.36 10.19 4.25
C GLY A 52 24.35 10.58 5.33
N LEU A 53 24.47 9.98 6.53
CA LEU A 53 23.72 10.38 7.72
C LEU A 53 24.14 11.79 8.20
N GLU A 54 25.45 12.08 8.23
CA GLU A 54 25.98 13.43 8.56
C GLU A 54 25.64 14.49 7.48
N ALA A 55 25.41 14.07 6.24
CA ALA A 55 24.98 14.97 5.16
C ALA A 55 23.47 15.27 5.24
N ALA A 56 22.65 14.33 5.72
CA ALA A 56 21.21 14.51 5.94
C ALA A 56 20.90 15.55 7.01
N GLU A 57 21.74 15.60 8.06
CA GLU A 57 21.70 16.57 9.15
C GLU A 57 22.14 17.98 8.71
N ARG A 58 22.95 18.10 7.66
CA ARG A 58 23.36 19.39 7.06
C ARG A 58 22.43 19.90 5.96
N GLY A 59 21.32 19.21 5.69
CA GLY A 59 20.39 19.57 4.61
C GLY A 59 20.79 19.07 3.22
N GLU A 60 21.98 18.47 3.08
CA GLU A 60 22.61 18.08 1.82
C GLU A 60 22.80 16.55 1.70
N ALA A 61 21.80 15.74 2.04
CA ALA A 61 21.80 14.29 1.73
C ALA A 61 21.31 14.03 0.29
N PRO A 62 21.50 12.81 -0.28
CA PRO A 62 21.07 12.39 -1.62
C PRO A 62 19.54 12.32 -1.80
N ARG A 63 18.80 13.30 -1.27
CA ARG A 63 17.35 13.49 -1.32
C ARG A 63 16.84 13.62 -2.75
N LEU A 64 17.65 14.11 -3.68
CA LEU A 64 17.25 14.44 -5.05
C LEU A 64 17.00 13.20 -5.94
N ARG A 65 17.53 12.02 -5.59
CA ARG A 65 17.53 10.86 -6.50
C ARG A 65 16.49 9.80 -6.16
N LEU A 66 15.93 9.80 -4.94
CA LEU A 66 14.91 8.81 -4.55
C LEU A 66 13.60 8.98 -5.30
N SER A 67 13.23 10.23 -5.62
CA SER A 67 12.08 10.54 -6.46
C SER A 67 12.25 10.10 -7.92
N GLU A 68 13.48 9.83 -8.37
CA GLU A 68 13.76 9.37 -9.73
C GLU A 68 13.61 7.85 -9.89
N ILE A 69 13.53 7.11 -8.78
CA ILE A 69 13.44 5.65 -8.82
C ILE A 69 12.00 5.27 -9.12
N ARG A 70 11.78 4.63 -10.26
CA ARG A 70 10.46 4.15 -10.67
C ARG A 70 10.20 2.75 -10.11
N ALA A 71 8.93 2.48 -9.82
CA ALA A 71 8.43 1.18 -9.44
C ALA A 71 8.07 0.33 -10.68
N GLU A 72 8.25 -0.98 -10.59
CA GLU A 72 7.59 -1.96 -11.46
C GLU A 72 6.14 -2.16 -11.02
N ALA A 73 5.37 -1.09 -11.08
CA ALA A 73 3.98 -1.02 -10.72
C ALA A 73 3.12 -0.49 -11.86
N TYR A 74 1.84 -0.85 -11.81
CA TYR A 74 0.90 -0.59 -12.87
C TYR A 74 -0.53 -0.49 -12.34
N ASP A 75 -1.28 0.46 -12.87
CA ASP A 75 -2.71 0.62 -12.64
C ASP A 75 -3.48 0.45 -13.94
N VAL A 76 -4.65 -0.18 -13.86
CA VAL A 76 -5.63 -0.28 -14.93
C VAL A 76 -6.71 0.76 -14.70
N VAL A 77 -6.90 1.63 -15.67
CA VAL A 77 -7.91 2.68 -15.64
C VAL A 77 -8.91 2.45 -16.76
N LEU A 78 -10.19 2.60 -16.44
CA LEU A 78 -11.31 2.51 -17.37
C LEU A 78 -12.11 3.81 -17.30
N ASN A 79 -12.21 4.54 -18.41
CA ASN A 79 -12.98 5.79 -18.52
C ASN A 79 -12.63 6.81 -17.41
N GLY A 80 -11.34 6.92 -17.05
CA GLY A 80 -10.85 7.82 -16.00
C GLY A 80 -11.01 7.30 -14.57
N VAL A 81 -11.46 6.07 -14.38
CA VAL A 81 -11.62 5.42 -13.07
C VAL A 81 -10.64 4.27 -12.92
N GLU A 82 -9.84 4.26 -11.85
CA GLU A 82 -8.97 3.14 -11.50
C GLU A 82 -9.81 1.90 -11.16
N ILE A 83 -9.65 0.81 -11.90
CA ILE A 83 -10.37 -0.45 -11.71
C ILE A 83 -9.50 -1.57 -11.14
N GLY A 84 -8.19 -1.37 -11.09
CA GLY A 84 -7.26 -2.31 -10.46
C GLY A 84 -5.83 -1.84 -10.53
N GLY A 85 -4.97 -2.47 -9.74
CA GLY A 85 -3.57 -2.12 -9.62
C GLY A 85 -2.73 -3.29 -9.16
N GLY A 86 -1.43 -3.21 -9.42
CA GLY A 86 -0.52 -4.30 -9.16
C GLY A 86 0.95 -3.89 -9.23
N SER A 87 1.81 -4.80 -8.81
CA SER A 87 3.24 -4.62 -8.97
C SER A 87 4.00 -5.94 -8.99
N ILE A 88 5.19 -5.89 -9.58
CA ILE A 88 6.19 -6.93 -9.41
C ILE A 88 6.77 -6.81 -8.00
N ARG A 89 6.95 -7.95 -7.34
CA ARG A 89 7.39 -8.03 -5.96
C ARG A 89 8.89 -8.28 -5.88
N ILE A 90 9.51 -7.73 -4.84
CA ILE A 90 10.86 -8.07 -4.44
C ILE A 90 10.85 -9.51 -3.93
N HIS A 91 11.77 -10.32 -4.45
CA HIS A 91 11.93 -11.72 -4.05
C HIS A 91 13.33 -12.00 -3.47
N GLU A 92 14.29 -11.10 -3.70
CA GLU A 92 15.63 -11.15 -3.17
C GLU A 92 15.68 -10.53 -1.74
N PRO A 93 16.07 -11.30 -0.71
CA PRO A 93 16.15 -10.81 0.66
C PRO A 93 17.01 -9.55 0.81
N GLU A 94 18.15 -9.49 0.13
CA GLU A 94 19.10 -8.38 0.21
C GLU A 94 18.51 -7.08 -0.36
N LEU A 95 17.71 -7.18 -1.42
CA LEU A 95 17.01 -6.04 -2.00
C LEU A 95 15.89 -5.56 -1.07
N GLN A 96 15.17 -6.49 -0.45
CA GLN A 96 14.09 -6.13 0.48
C GLN A 96 14.64 -5.46 1.75
N GLU A 97 15.78 -5.92 2.26
CA GLU A 97 16.47 -5.29 3.39
C GLU A 97 16.88 -3.85 3.08
N LYS A 98 17.47 -3.60 1.90
CA LYS A 98 17.78 -2.25 1.42
C LYS A 98 16.53 -1.37 1.31
N MET A 99 15.43 -1.90 0.76
CA MET A 99 14.17 -1.16 0.67
C MET A 99 13.70 -0.70 2.05
N PHE A 100 13.75 -1.58 3.06
CA PHE A 100 13.35 -1.23 4.42
C PHE A 100 14.30 -0.23 5.10
N GLU A 101 15.59 -0.25 4.77
CA GLU A 101 16.55 0.77 5.22
C GLU A 101 16.20 2.15 4.65
N MET A 102 15.90 2.23 3.35
CA MET A 102 15.54 3.50 2.69
C MET A 102 14.23 4.07 3.23
N LEU A 103 13.28 3.21 3.63
CA LEU A 103 12.02 3.60 4.27
C LEU A 103 12.17 3.93 5.77
N GLY A 104 13.38 3.80 6.34
CA GLY A 104 13.63 4.07 7.75
C GLY A 104 12.95 3.09 8.71
N ILE A 105 12.60 1.89 8.26
CA ILE A 105 11.97 0.87 9.12
C ILE A 105 13.05 0.23 9.99
N SER A 106 12.91 0.26 11.31
CA SER A 106 13.90 -0.31 12.23
C SER A 106 13.97 -1.84 12.13
N PRO A 107 15.11 -2.48 12.45
CA PRO A 107 15.23 -3.93 12.46
C PRO A 107 14.16 -4.65 13.31
N GLU A 108 13.79 -4.06 14.45
CA GLU A 108 12.76 -4.61 15.36
C GLU A 108 11.37 -4.54 14.72
N ALA A 109 11.06 -3.42 14.04
CA ALA A 109 9.81 -3.25 13.30
C ALA A 109 9.74 -4.22 12.10
N ARG A 110 10.86 -4.44 11.40
CA ARG A 110 10.95 -5.41 10.29
C ARG A 110 10.62 -6.83 10.77
N GLU A 111 11.23 -7.27 11.87
CA GLU A 111 11.01 -8.63 12.39
C GLU A 111 9.58 -8.81 12.92
N SER A 112 9.09 -7.86 13.71
CA SER A 112 7.75 -7.94 14.31
C SER A 112 6.61 -7.91 13.28
N GLN A 113 6.73 -7.11 12.23
CA GLN A 113 5.67 -6.95 11.22
C GLN A 113 5.85 -7.92 10.03
N PHE A 114 7.08 -8.14 9.58
CA PHE A 114 7.39 -8.82 8.31
C PHE A 114 8.30 -10.04 8.47
N GLY A 115 8.72 -10.42 9.68
CA GLY A 115 9.70 -11.49 9.89
C GLY A 115 9.31 -12.84 9.28
N HIS A 116 8.01 -13.17 9.28
CA HIS A 116 7.50 -14.39 8.64
C HIS A 116 7.70 -14.37 7.12
N LEU A 117 7.46 -13.24 6.48
CA LEU A 117 7.61 -13.07 5.03
C LEU A 117 9.09 -13.00 4.63
N LEU A 118 9.92 -12.29 5.40
CA LEU A 118 11.38 -12.23 5.20
C LEU A 118 12.02 -13.62 5.28
N ARG A 119 11.57 -14.46 6.24
CA ARG A 119 11.98 -15.87 6.30
C ARG A 119 11.59 -16.64 5.05
N ALA A 120 10.38 -16.44 4.53
CA ALA A 120 9.93 -17.11 3.31
C ALA A 120 10.76 -16.71 2.08
N LEU A 121 11.14 -15.43 1.95
CA LEU A 121 12.01 -14.96 0.87
C LEU A 121 13.36 -15.71 0.86
N ARG A 122 13.96 -15.92 2.03
CA ARG A 122 15.23 -16.64 2.20
C ARG A 122 15.17 -18.13 1.82
N LEU A 123 13.98 -18.71 1.73
CA LEU A 123 13.78 -20.11 1.30
C LEU A 123 13.70 -20.27 -0.22
N GLY A 124 13.98 -19.22 -0.99
CA GLY A 124 14.01 -19.25 -2.46
C GLY A 124 12.67 -18.86 -3.08
N ALA A 125 12.12 -17.71 -2.67
CA ALA A 125 10.94 -17.15 -3.34
C ALA A 125 11.27 -16.84 -4.81
N PRO A 126 10.46 -17.31 -5.78
CA PRO A 126 10.68 -17.00 -7.19
C PRO A 126 10.31 -15.54 -7.51
N PRO A 127 10.75 -14.99 -8.65
CA PRO A 127 10.19 -13.77 -9.20
C PRO A 127 8.66 -13.89 -9.32
N HIS A 128 7.94 -12.96 -8.71
CA HIS A 128 6.48 -12.99 -8.67
C HIS A 128 5.91 -11.58 -8.72
N GLY A 129 4.65 -11.49 -9.14
CA GLY A 129 3.90 -10.26 -9.27
C GLY A 129 2.41 -10.59 -9.31
N GLY A 130 1.58 -9.57 -9.20
CA GLY A 130 0.15 -9.77 -9.26
C GLY A 130 -0.61 -8.47 -9.42
N ILE A 131 -1.90 -8.62 -9.69
CA ILE A 131 -2.85 -7.53 -9.88
C ILE A 131 -4.12 -7.84 -9.10
N ALA A 132 -4.75 -6.81 -8.54
CA ALA A 132 -6.05 -6.90 -7.90
C ALA A 132 -7.02 -5.94 -8.59
N PHE A 133 -8.21 -6.44 -8.91
CA PHE A 133 -9.30 -5.62 -9.46
C PHE A 133 -10.31 -5.26 -8.38
N GLY A 134 -10.77 -4.02 -8.41
CA GLY A 134 -11.95 -3.58 -7.67
C GLY A 134 -13.20 -4.11 -8.34
N LEU A 135 -13.59 -5.36 -8.03
CA LEU A 135 -14.70 -6.05 -8.69
C LEU A 135 -16.01 -5.24 -8.63
N ASP A 136 -16.37 -4.71 -7.45
CA ASP A 136 -17.60 -3.92 -7.30
C ASP A 136 -17.57 -2.67 -8.20
N ARG A 137 -16.41 -2.04 -8.35
CA ARG A 137 -16.22 -0.87 -9.20
C ARG A 137 -16.31 -1.23 -10.68
N LEU A 138 -15.73 -2.35 -11.09
CA LEU A 138 -15.84 -2.86 -12.44
C LEU A 138 -17.31 -3.16 -12.80
N VAL A 139 -18.03 -3.86 -11.91
CA VAL A 139 -19.46 -4.17 -12.12
C VAL A 139 -20.31 -2.91 -12.13
N MET A 140 -20.04 -1.95 -11.24
CA MET A 140 -20.69 -0.62 -11.22
C MET A 140 -20.54 0.08 -12.57
N LEU A 141 -19.34 0.11 -13.14
CA LEU A 141 -19.10 0.70 -14.46
C LEU A 141 -19.84 -0.04 -15.56
N ILE A 142 -19.80 -1.38 -15.58
CA ILE A 142 -20.52 -2.24 -16.55
C ILE A 142 -22.02 -1.98 -16.51
N CYS A 143 -22.59 -1.83 -15.32
CA CYS A 143 -24.02 -1.55 -15.12
C CYS A 143 -24.39 -0.08 -15.38
N GLY A 144 -23.42 0.82 -15.60
CA GLY A 144 -23.66 2.25 -15.78
C GLY A 144 -24.09 2.96 -14.49
N GLU A 145 -23.78 2.38 -13.34
CA GLU A 145 -24.18 2.89 -12.03
C GLU A 145 -23.21 3.94 -11.49
N GLN A 146 -23.70 4.82 -10.62
CA GLN A 146 -22.91 5.91 -10.02
C GLN A 146 -22.31 5.55 -8.65
N SER A 147 -22.70 4.40 -8.11
CA SER A 147 -22.32 3.95 -6.77
C SER A 147 -22.19 2.44 -6.75
N ILE A 148 -21.11 1.95 -6.13
CA ILE A 148 -20.89 0.52 -5.94
C ILE A 148 -22.00 -0.14 -5.10
N ARG A 149 -22.80 0.66 -4.38
CA ARG A 149 -23.95 0.15 -3.62
C ARG A 149 -25.03 -0.45 -4.50
N GLU A 150 -25.20 0.06 -5.71
CA GLU A 150 -26.24 -0.41 -6.65
C GLU A 150 -25.92 -1.81 -7.21
N VAL A 151 -24.68 -2.27 -7.06
CA VAL A 151 -24.22 -3.59 -7.50
C VAL A 151 -23.91 -4.54 -6.33
N MET A 152 -24.25 -4.14 -5.10
CA MET A 152 -24.15 -4.96 -3.90
C MET A 152 -25.54 -5.35 -3.40
N ALA A 153 -25.73 -6.60 -2.99
CA ALA A 153 -27.03 -7.05 -2.47
C ALA A 153 -27.44 -6.34 -1.16
N PHE A 154 -26.49 -6.12 -0.24
CA PHE A 154 -26.73 -5.53 1.08
C PHE A 154 -25.64 -4.50 1.45
N PRO A 155 -25.62 -3.33 0.77
CA PRO A 155 -24.61 -2.31 1.00
C PRO A 155 -24.76 -1.63 2.37
N LYS A 156 -23.69 -0.99 2.84
CA LYS A 156 -23.70 -0.14 4.04
C LYS A 156 -23.84 1.32 3.65
N ASN A 157 -24.43 2.13 4.53
CA ASN A 157 -24.55 3.58 4.32
C ASN A 157 -23.21 4.33 4.58
N ASN A 158 -23.21 5.66 4.45
CA ASN A 158 -22.00 6.48 4.66
C ASN A 158 -21.45 6.46 6.09
N ARG A 159 -22.20 5.91 7.06
CA ARG A 159 -21.79 5.72 8.45
C ARG A 159 -21.40 4.25 8.74
N SER A 160 -21.16 3.47 7.69
CA SER A 160 -20.86 2.03 7.76
C SER A 160 -21.93 1.19 8.47
N MET A 161 -23.18 1.67 8.47
CA MET A 161 -24.31 0.96 9.09
C MET A 161 -25.10 0.16 8.05
N ASP A 162 -25.48 -1.04 8.43
CA ASP A 162 -26.50 -1.85 7.79
C ASP A 162 -27.87 -1.48 8.34
N LEU A 163 -28.70 -0.83 7.52
CA LEU A 163 -30.04 -0.41 7.94
C LEU A 163 -31.04 -1.56 7.96
N MET A 164 -30.82 -2.62 7.19
CA MET A 164 -31.72 -3.77 7.14
C MET A 164 -31.62 -4.59 8.42
N THR A 165 -30.39 -4.83 8.89
CA THR A 165 -30.15 -5.63 10.11
C THR A 165 -29.90 -4.78 11.35
N SER A 166 -29.91 -3.45 11.24
CA SER A 166 -29.55 -2.52 12.33
C SER A 166 -28.17 -2.83 12.94
N SER A 167 -27.15 -2.95 12.09
CA SER A 167 -25.77 -3.28 12.49
C SER A 167 -24.80 -2.14 12.15
N PRO A 168 -23.75 -1.85 12.96
CA PRO A 168 -23.39 -2.51 14.22
C PRO A 168 -24.41 -2.27 15.33
N ALA A 169 -24.46 -3.21 16.29
CA ALA A 169 -25.35 -3.17 17.45
C ALA A 169 -24.57 -3.47 18.74
N GLU A 170 -25.17 -3.16 19.89
CA GLU A 170 -24.61 -3.50 21.19
C GLU A 170 -24.58 -5.03 21.39
N VAL A 171 -23.54 -5.52 22.08
CA VAL A 171 -23.35 -6.94 22.41
C VAL A 171 -23.66 -7.21 23.87
N ASP A 172 -24.01 -8.45 24.22
CA ASP A 172 -24.30 -8.82 25.60
C ASP A 172 -23.03 -8.64 26.47
N PRO A 173 -23.11 -7.94 27.63
CA PRO A 173 -22.00 -7.82 28.56
C PRO A 173 -21.37 -9.16 28.98
N LYS A 174 -22.10 -10.27 28.95
CA LYS A 174 -21.54 -11.61 29.21
C LYS A 174 -20.54 -12.03 28.14
N GLN A 175 -20.84 -11.80 26.87
CA GLN A 175 -19.93 -12.13 25.76
C GLN A 175 -18.62 -11.33 25.86
N LEU A 176 -18.73 -10.05 26.23
CA LEU A 176 -17.55 -9.21 26.47
C LEU A 176 -16.70 -9.74 27.62
N ARG A 177 -17.31 -10.19 28.72
CA ARG A 177 -16.59 -10.82 29.84
C ARG A 177 -15.91 -12.12 29.44
N ASP A 178 -16.59 -12.97 28.68
CA ASP A 178 -16.04 -14.25 28.21
C ASP A 178 -14.82 -14.03 27.30
N LEU A 179 -14.81 -12.95 26.51
CA LEU A 179 -13.66 -12.52 25.70
C LEU A 179 -12.60 -11.72 26.46
N GLY A 180 -12.83 -11.40 27.74
CA GLY A 180 -11.92 -10.55 28.53
C GLY A 180 -11.86 -9.09 28.07
N ILE A 181 -12.88 -8.61 27.32
CA ILE A 181 -12.95 -7.26 26.75
C ILE A 181 -13.77 -6.35 27.67
N LYS A 182 -13.27 -5.14 27.89
CA LYS A 182 -14.01 -4.07 28.59
C LYS A 182 -14.10 -2.85 27.69
N VAL A 183 -15.32 -2.41 27.41
CA VAL A 183 -15.55 -1.16 26.67
C VAL A 183 -15.04 0.01 27.52
N ALA A 184 -14.11 0.79 26.97
CA ALA A 184 -13.64 2.00 27.61
C ALA A 184 -14.80 3.02 27.68
N LYS A 185 -14.86 3.80 28.75
CA LYS A 185 -15.81 4.93 28.79
C LYS A 185 -15.37 5.94 27.74
N ASP A 186 -16.32 6.46 26.95
CA ASP A 186 -16.04 7.55 26.01
C ASP A 186 -15.35 8.69 26.75
N GLN A 187 -14.08 8.93 26.42
CA GLN A 187 -13.49 10.24 26.67
C GLN A 187 -14.19 11.17 25.68
N LYS A 188 -15.10 12.00 26.20
CA LYS A 188 -15.52 13.21 25.47
C LYS A 188 -14.24 14.01 25.20
N LEU A 189 -13.78 13.96 23.95
CA LEU A 189 -12.83 14.92 23.39
C LEU A 189 -13.47 16.31 23.34
#